data_AF-A0A2M7JS92-F1
#
_entry.id   AF-A0A2M7JS92-F1
#
_cell.length_a   1.000
_cell.length_b   1.000
_cell.length_c   1.000
_cell.angle_alpha   90.00
_cell.angle_beta   90.00
_cell.angle_gamma   90.00
#
_symmetry.space_group_name_H-M   'P 1'
#
loop_
_entity.id
_entity.type
_entity.pdbx_description
1 polymer ?
#
loop_
_entity_poly.entity_id
_entity_poly.type
_entity_poly.pdbx_seq_one_letter_code
_entity_poly.pdbx_strand_id
1 'polypeptide(L)'
;SGKVVSMALFHDMAEARINDAHRIVRRYVNLNNVDKEVVIDQSKRLPSDMAEQISSLFGELEEGVSPEAKVVRDADLLECLVQAREYQALGYHDVVDWIFNARAALKTESAKKIAAECLKTEPKEWWQGLKA
;
A
#
# COMPACT_ATOMS: atom_id res chain seq x y z
N SER A 1 -12.92 -3.22 -12.20
CA SER A 1 -11.52 -3.62 -12.46
C SER A 1 -10.63 -2.41 -12.73
N GLY A 2 -10.86 -1.61 -13.79
CA GLY A 2 -9.98 -0.47 -14.13
C GLY A 2 -9.79 0.57 -13.01
N LYS A 3 -10.85 0.93 -12.28
CA LYS A 3 -10.80 1.91 -11.19
C LYS A 3 -9.85 1.51 -10.05
N VAL A 4 -9.89 0.25 -9.61
CA VAL A 4 -9.02 -0.28 -8.54
C VAL A 4 -7.55 -0.18 -8.96
N VAL A 5 -7.25 -0.56 -10.21
CA VAL A 5 -5.88 -0.49 -10.76
C VAL A 5 -5.41 0.96 -10.83
N SER A 6 -6.23 1.89 -11.32
CA SER A 6 -5.87 3.31 -11.36
C SER A 6 -5.65 3.88 -9.96
N MET A 7 -6.51 3.54 -9.00
CA MET A 7 -6.37 4.00 -7.61
C MET A 7 -5.08 3.46 -6.98
N ALA A 8 -4.76 2.18 -7.15
CA ALA A 8 -3.50 1.61 -6.68
C ALA A 8 -2.27 2.24 -7.37
N LEU A 9 -2.36 2.59 -8.66
CA LEU A 9 -1.25 3.23 -9.37
C LEU A 9 -0.90 4.61 -8.81
N PHE A 10 -1.89 5.37 -8.34
CA PHE A 10 -1.71 6.76 -7.92
C PHE A 10 -1.72 6.97 -6.39
N HIS A 11 -1.91 5.92 -5.58
CA HIS A 11 -2.07 6.10 -4.13
C HIS A 11 -0.85 6.74 -3.45
N ASP A 12 0.37 6.33 -3.83
CA ASP A 12 1.61 6.90 -3.28
C ASP A 12 2.20 8.03 -4.12
N MET A 13 1.41 8.64 -5.02
CA MET A 13 1.90 9.67 -5.93
C MET A 13 2.54 10.86 -5.20
N ALA A 14 2.03 11.19 -4.01
CA ALA A 14 2.56 12.27 -3.17
C ALA A 14 4.02 12.01 -2.74
N GLU A 15 4.40 10.75 -2.51
CA GLU A 15 5.71 10.37 -1.98
C GLU A 15 6.86 10.78 -2.91
N ALA A 16 6.60 10.97 -4.20
CA ALA A 16 7.59 11.51 -5.14
C ALA A 16 8.11 12.91 -4.75
N ARG A 17 7.39 13.66 -3.92
CA ARG A 17 7.80 15.00 -3.44
C ARG A 17 8.09 15.06 -1.95
N ILE A 18 7.38 14.29 -1.14
CA ILE A 18 7.49 14.33 0.32
C ILE A 18 8.15 13.09 0.93
N ASN A 19 8.55 12.12 0.09
CA ASN A 19 9.09 10.81 0.47
C ASN A 19 8.07 9.96 1.26
N ASP A 20 8.40 8.70 1.52
CA ASP A 20 7.64 7.87 2.47
C ASP A 20 7.87 8.40 3.90
N ALA A 21 6.80 8.94 4.47
CA ALA A 21 6.81 9.43 5.83
C ALA A 21 6.70 8.29 6.85
N HIS A 22 7.82 7.63 7.10
CA HIS A 22 7.94 6.62 8.13
C HIS A 22 7.60 7.15 9.54
N ARG A 23 7.37 6.23 10.49
CA ARG A 23 6.86 6.55 11.85
C ARG A 23 7.69 7.59 12.62
N ILE A 24 8.98 7.74 12.32
CA ILE A 24 9.83 8.75 12.98
C ILE A 24 9.52 10.14 12.43
N VAL A 25 9.40 10.30 11.11
CA VAL A 25 9.00 11.58 10.47
C VAL A 25 7.67 12.07 11.02
N ARG A 26 6.69 11.16 11.14
CA ARG A 26 5.35 11.46 11.66
C ARG A 26 5.33 11.93 13.13
N ARG A 27 6.44 11.82 13.88
CA ARG A 27 6.56 12.41 15.24
C ARG A 27 6.83 13.91 15.22
N TYR A 28 7.37 14.42 14.13
CA TYR A 28 7.88 15.80 14.04
C TYR A 28 7.12 16.64 13.00
N VAL A 29 6.52 15.99 12.00
CA VAL A 29 5.81 16.66 10.91
C VAL A 29 4.34 16.28 10.94
N ASN A 30 3.46 17.29 10.92
CA ASN A 30 2.04 17.09 10.70
C ASN A 30 1.78 16.94 9.21
N LEU A 31 1.41 15.73 8.79
CA LEU A 31 1.14 15.40 7.39
C LEU A 31 -0.36 15.34 7.07
N ASN A 32 -1.22 15.81 7.98
CA ASN A 32 -2.65 15.84 7.73
C ASN A 32 -2.96 16.67 6.48
N ASN A 33 -3.64 16.06 5.51
CA ASN A 33 -3.99 16.61 4.20
C ASN A 33 -2.81 16.98 3.28
N VAL A 34 -1.55 16.78 3.70
CA VAL A 34 -0.38 17.16 2.88
C VAL A 34 -0.36 16.35 1.59
N ASP A 35 -0.62 15.05 1.65
CA ASP A 35 -0.60 14.17 0.47
C ASP A 35 -1.62 14.63 -0.58
N LYS A 36 -2.82 15.04 -0.13
CA LYS A 36 -3.86 15.58 -1.02
C LYS A 36 -3.42 16.88 -1.69
N GLU A 37 -2.81 17.80 -0.94
CA GLU A 37 -2.29 19.05 -1.50
C GLU A 37 -1.19 18.79 -2.53
N VAL A 38 -0.30 17.83 -2.25
CA VAL A 38 0.78 17.43 -3.13
C VAL A 38 0.25 16.81 -4.42
N VAL A 39 -0.73 15.91 -4.35
CA VAL A 39 -1.38 15.29 -5.51
C VAL A 39 -2.08 16.33 -6.39
N ILE A 40 -2.82 17.27 -5.78
CA ILE A 40 -3.45 18.37 -6.51
C ILE A 40 -2.40 19.21 -7.22
N ASP A 41 -1.32 19.59 -6.53
CA ASP A 41 -0.26 20.40 -7.11
C ASP A 41 0.51 19.67 -8.22
N GLN A 42 0.84 18.38 -8.04
CA GLN A 42 1.47 17.53 -9.06
C GLN A 42 0.61 17.41 -10.32
N SER A 43 -0.71 17.45 -10.17
CA SER A 43 -1.65 17.27 -11.27
C SER A 43 -1.97 18.56 -12.05
N LYS A 44 -1.54 19.75 -11.57
CA LYS A 44 -1.90 21.06 -12.18
C LYS A 44 -1.54 21.24 -13.65
N ARG A 45 -0.54 20.53 -14.16
CA ARG A 45 -0.08 20.64 -15.56
C ARG A 45 -0.68 19.59 -16.48
N LEU A 46 -1.50 18.69 -15.94
CA LEU A 46 -2.21 17.69 -16.72
C LEU A 46 -3.46 18.31 -17.38
N PRO A 47 -4.01 17.68 -18.44
CA PRO A 47 -5.36 17.96 -18.89
C PRO A 47 -6.36 17.93 -17.72
N SER A 48 -7.34 18.84 -17.74
CA SER A 48 -8.22 19.10 -16.59
C SER A 48 -9.02 17.87 -16.17
N ASP A 49 -9.53 17.12 -17.15
CA ASP A 49 -10.24 15.86 -16.96
C ASP A 49 -9.37 14.81 -16.24
N MET A 50 -8.10 14.71 -16.61
CA MET A 50 -7.15 13.80 -15.99
C MET A 50 -6.78 14.24 -14.55
N ALA A 51 -6.57 15.54 -14.33
CA ALA A 51 -6.26 16.08 -13.01
C ALA A 51 -7.43 15.88 -12.03
N GLU A 52 -8.67 16.08 -12.50
CA GLU A 52 -9.89 15.83 -11.74
C GLU A 52 -10.03 14.34 -11.41
N GLN A 53 -9.77 13.45 -12.37
CA GLN A 53 -9.85 12.01 -12.17
C GLN A 53 -8.86 11.53 -11.09
N ILE A 54 -7.59 11.95 -11.14
CA ILE A 54 -6.57 11.58 -10.15
C ILE A 54 -6.97 12.12 -8.77
N SER A 55 -7.37 13.39 -8.69
CA SER A 55 -7.79 14.01 -7.42
C SER A 55 -9.01 13.31 -6.81
N SER A 56 -9.97 12.88 -7.64
CA SER A 56 -11.15 12.13 -7.21
C SER A 56 -10.79 10.72 -6.72
N LEU A 57 -9.90 10.01 -7.42
CA LEU A 57 -9.44 8.68 -7.00
C LEU A 57 -8.70 8.76 -5.65
N PHE A 58 -7.83 9.75 -5.49
CA PHE A 58 -7.10 9.96 -4.24
C PHE A 58 -8.05 10.30 -3.09
N GLY A 59 -9.01 11.21 -3.31
CA GLY A 59 -10.01 11.55 -2.30
C GLY A 59 -10.87 10.37 -1.86
N GLU A 60 -11.32 9.54 -2.80
CA GLU A 60 -12.09 8.34 -2.49
C GLU A 60 -11.27 7.29 -1.71
N LEU A 61 -10.00 7.13 -2.07
CA LEU A 61 -9.10 6.24 -1.34
C LEU A 61 -8.91 6.71 0.11
N GLU A 62 -8.75 8.02 0.33
CA GLU A 62 -8.59 8.63 1.65
C GLU A 62 -9.84 8.45 2.52
N GLU A 63 -11.04 8.58 1.95
CA GLU A 63 -12.30 8.27 2.65
C GLU A 63 -12.36 6.80 3.09
N GLY A 64 -11.84 5.88 2.29
CA GLY A 64 -11.68 4.46 2.66
C GLY A 64 -12.99 3.68 2.82
N VAL A 65 -14.10 4.22 2.33
CA VAL A 65 -15.45 3.63 2.50
C VAL A 65 -15.85 2.73 1.34
N SER A 66 -15.41 3.04 0.12
CA SER A 66 -15.81 2.31 -1.09
C SER A 66 -15.21 0.90 -1.13
N PRO A 67 -15.87 -0.06 -1.81
CA PRO A 67 -15.30 -1.39 -2.01
C PRO A 67 -13.93 -1.34 -2.70
N GLU A 68 -13.76 -0.45 -3.68
CA GLU A 68 -12.50 -0.24 -4.39
C GLU A 68 -11.40 0.27 -3.46
N ALA A 69 -11.68 1.29 -2.64
CA ALA A 69 -10.72 1.82 -1.68
C ALA A 69 -10.29 0.77 -0.64
N LYS A 70 -11.23 -0.05 -0.17
CA LYS A 70 -10.93 -1.18 0.73
C LYS A 70 -10.02 -2.21 0.08
N VAL A 71 -10.26 -2.54 -1.19
CA VAL A 71 -9.42 -3.49 -1.93
C VAL A 71 -8.01 -2.93 -2.14
N VAL A 72 -7.86 -1.64 -2.49
CA VAL A 72 -6.55 -1.02 -2.65
C VAL A 72 -5.78 -0.97 -1.33
N ARG A 73 -6.43 -0.56 -0.23
CA ARG A 73 -5.79 -0.56 1.10
C ARG A 73 -5.41 -1.96 1.56
N ASP A 74 -6.26 -2.96 1.31
CA ASP A 74 -5.91 -4.35 1.62
C ASP A 74 -4.74 -4.84 0.76
N ALA A 75 -4.66 -4.45 -0.52
CA ALA A 75 -3.57 -4.82 -1.41
C ALA A 75 -2.23 -4.23 -0.96
N ASP A 76 -2.20 -2.96 -0.56
CA ASP A 76 -1.03 -2.29 0.02
C ASP A 76 -0.55 -2.99 1.31
N LEU A 77 -1.47 -3.29 2.23
CA LEU A 77 -1.14 -4.04 3.46
C LEU A 77 -0.62 -5.46 3.17
N LEU A 78 -1.16 -6.13 2.13
CA LEU A 78 -0.69 -7.43 1.71
C LEU A 78 0.72 -7.39 1.11
N GLU A 79 1.04 -6.35 0.32
CA GLU A 79 2.41 -6.13 -0.17
C GLU A 79 3.38 -6.02 1.00
N CYS A 80 3.07 -5.16 1.97
CA CYS A 80 3.93 -4.95 3.14
C CYS A 80 4.13 -6.25 3.94
N LEU A 81 3.07 -7.05 4.10
CA LEU A 81 3.12 -8.36 4.75
C LEU A 81 4.01 -9.35 4.00
N VAL A 82 3.86 -9.44 2.68
CA VAL A 82 4.67 -10.34 1.83
C VAL A 82 6.13 -9.95 1.92
N GLN A 83 6.45 -8.66 1.79
CA GLN A 83 7.81 -8.15 1.90
C GLN A 83 8.41 -8.43 3.28
N ALA A 84 7.65 -8.23 4.36
CA ALA A 84 8.09 -8.58 5.72
C ALA A 84 8.36 -10.09 5.88
N ARG A 85 7.56 -10.96 5.23
CA ARG A 85 7.81 -12.42 5.24
C ARG A 85 9.10 -12.78 4.50
N GLU A 86 9.39 -12.13 3.38
CA GLU A 86 10.65 -12.30 2.66
C GLU A 86 11.85 -11.88 3.51
N TYR A 87 11.78 -10.72 4.17
CA TYR A 87 12.82 -10.26 5.10
C TYR A 87 13.00 -11.21 6.29
N GLN A 88 11.90 -11.72 6.85
CA GLN A 88 11.97 -12.71 7.92
C GLN A 88 12.70 -13.98 7.47
N ALA A 89 12.43 -14.47 6.26
CA ALA A 89 13.12 -15.62 5.67
C ALA A 89 14.60 -15.34 5.35
N LEU A 90 15.00 -14.07 5.27
CA LEU A 90 16.40 -13.64 5.14
C LEU A 90 17.12 -13.45 6.49
N GLY A 91 16.43 -13.62 7.61
CA GLY A 91 16.99 -13.51 8.96
C GLY A 91 16.74 -12.18 9.67
N TYR A 92 15.95 -11.27 9.09
CA TYR A 92 15.53 -10.04 9.76
C TYR A 92 14.33 -10.32 10.66
N HIS A 93 14.58 -10.68 11.91
CA HIS A 93 13.54 -11.13 12.84
C HIS A 93 12.66 -10.01 13.41
N ASP A 94 13.12 -8.75 13.37
CA ASP A 94 12.38 -7.62 13.95
C ASP A 94 11.14 -7.21 13.14
N VAL A 95 10.93 -7.79 11.94
CA VAL A 95 9.81 -7.47 11.05
C VAL A 95 8.43 -7.99 11.53
N VAL A 96 8.38 -8.70 12.66
CA VAL A 96 7.16 -9.37 13.18
C VAL A 96 6.02 -8.38 13.42
N ASP A 97 6.32 -7.17 13.90
CA ASP A 97 5.30 -6.15 14.15
C ASP A 97 4.64 -5.67 12.86
N TRP A 98 5.36 -5.60 11.74
CA TRP A 98 4.79 -5.26 10.44
C TRP A 98 3.82 -6.34 9.96
N ILE A 99 4.20 -7.61 10.10
CA ILE A 99 3.33 -8.75 9.76
C ILE A 99 2.04 -8.72 10.58
N PHE A 100 2.15 -8.52 11.89
CA PHE A 100 1.00 -8.49 12.80
C PHE A 100 0.07 -7.31 12.49
N ASN A 101 0.62 -6.11 12.36
CA ASN A 101 -0.15 -4.89 12.13
C ASN A 101 -0.84 -4.92 10.76
N ALA A 102 -0.13 -5.33 9.71
CA ALA A 102 -0.70 -5.45 8.37
C ALA A 102 -1.89 -6.42 8.36
N ARG A 103 -1.72 -7.63 8.92
CA ARG A 103 -2.78 -8.63 9.02
C ARG A 103 -4.00 -8.12 9.80
N ALA A 104 -3.78 -7.43 10.91
CA ALA A 104 -4.87 -6.92 11.76
C ALA A 104 -5.70 -5.82 11.06
N ALA A 105 -5.09 -5.08 10.14
CA ALA A 105 -5.74 -3.99 9.43
C ALA A 105 -6.62 -4.44 8.24
N LEU A 106 -6.41 -5.64 7.72
CA LEU A 106 -7.14 -6.18 6.56
C LEU A 106 -8.65 -6.22 6.76
N LYS A 107 -9.41 -5.81 5.74
CA LYS A 107 -10.87 -5.69 5.80
C LYS A 107 -11.59 -6.82 5.09
N THR A 108 -11.20 -7.13 3.86
CA THR A 108 -11.89 -8.09 3.01
C THR A 108 -11.56 -9.54 3.39
N GLU A 109 -12.53 -10.43 3.22
CA GLU A 109 -12.33 -11.86 3.48
C GLU A 109 -11.31 -12.48 2.51
N SER A 110 -11.25 -11.99 1.27
CA SER A 110 -10.22 -12.38 0.31
C SER A 110 -8.82 -12.03 0.79
N ALA A 111 -8.60 -10.81 1.28
CA ALA A 111 -7.29 -10.39 1.74
C ALA A 111 -6.84 -11.18 2.98
N LYS A 112 -7.75 -11.42 3.94
CA LYS A 112 -7.46 -12.24 5.12
C LYS A 112 -7.05 -13.67 4.74
N LYS A 113 -7.69 -14.26 3.73
CA LYS A 113 -7.31 -15.59 3.21
C LYS A 113 -5.92 -15.57 2.58
N ILE A 114 -5.62 -14.58 1.74
CA ILE A 114 -4.28 -14.42 1.13
C ILE A 114 -3.22 -14.30 2.22
N ALA A 115 -3.41 -13.40 3.19
CA ALA A 115 -2.47 -13.24 4.30
C ALA A 115 -2.26 -14.54 5.07
N ALA A 116 -3.33 -15.31 5.34
CA ALA A 116 -3.22 -16.58 6.03
C ALA A 116 -2.36 -17.61 5.28
N GLU A 117 -2.41 -17.62 3.94
CA GLU A 117 -1.56 -18.48 3.11
C GLU A 117 -0.11 -17.97 3.06
N CYS A 118 0.12 -16.66 2.96
CA CYS A 118 1.46 -16.06 3.02
C CYS A 118 2.20 -16.38 4.33
N LEU A 119 1.48 -16.52 5.44
CA LEU A 119 2.06 -16.86 6.75
C LEU A 119 2.47 -18.33 6.88
N LYS A 120 1.82 -19.23 6.13
CA LYS A 120 2.12 -20.67 6.14
C LYS A 120 3.17 -21.06 5.11
N THR A 121 3.28 -20.27 4.05
CA THR A 121 4.16 -20.55 2.92
C THR A 121 5.58 -20.05 3.20
N GLU A 122 6.59 -20.85 2.84
CA GLU A 122 7.99 -20.42 2.84
C GLU A 122 8.24 -19.57 1.57
N PRO A 123 8.60 -18.27 1.67
CA PRO A 123 8.65 -17.38 0.50
C PRO A 123 9.58 -17.86 -0.63
N LYS A 124 10.61 -18.64 -0.29
CA LYS A 124 11.61 -19.13 -1.26
C LYS A 124 11.20 -20.44 -1.94
N GLU A 125 10.15 -21.12 -1.49
CA GLU A 125 9.79 -22.47 -1.93
C GLU A 125 9.59 -22.57 -3.45
N TRP A 126 9.01 -21.53 -4.09
CA TRP A 126 8.59 -21.58 -5.48
C TRP A 126 9.72 -21.77 -6.51
N TRP A 127 10.97 -21.43 -6.19
CA TRP A 127 12.13 -21.61 -7.07
C TRP A 127 13.17 -22.60 -6.53
N GLN A 128 12.98 -23.14 -5.33
CA GLN A 128 13.92 -24.12 -4.77
C GLN A 128 14.03 -25.33 -5.69
N GLY A 129 15.28 -25.77 -5.94
CA GLY A 129 15.56 -26.88 -6.86
C GLY A 129 15.71 -26.50 -8.34
N LEU A 130 15.51 -25.23 -8.73
CA LEU A 130 15.73 -24.75 -10.10
C LEU A 130 17.13 -24.21 -10.37
N LYS A 131 18.02 -24.20 -9.36
CA LYS A 131 19.43 -23.78 -9.53
C LYS A 131 20.22 -24.92 -10.17
N ALA A 132 20.88 -24.62 -11.29
CA ALA A 132 21.79 -25.53 -11.98
C ALA A 132 23.04 -25.86 -11.13
#